data_AF-K2D7E6-F1
#
_entry.id   AF-K2D7E6-F1
#
_cell.length_a   1.000
_cell.length_b   1.000
_cell.length_c   1.000
_cell.angle_alpha   90.00
_cell.angle_beta   90.00
_cell.angle_gamma   90.00
#
_symmetry.space_group_name_H-M   'P 1'
#
loop_
_entity.id
_entity.type
_entity.pdbx_description
1 polymer ?
#
loop_
_entity_poly.entity_id
_entity_poly.type
_entity_poly.pdbx_seq_one_letter_code
_entity_poly.pdbx_strand_id
1 'polypeptide(L)' 'MKGRCFLTRYADDFVIGFELESDARRIMDVLPKRFERFGLTIHPTKTCLVDFQPPEKGS' A
#
# COMPACT_ATOMS: atom_id res chain seq x y z
N MET A 1 -13.21 -4.16 2.07
CA MET A 1 -12.79 -3.29 0.98
C MET A 1 -14.04 -2.82 0.28
N LYS A 2 -14.21 -1.51 0.16
CA LYS A 2 -15.37 -0.90 -0.52
C LYS A 2 -14.98 -0.20 -1.83
N GLY A 3 -13.71 0.19 -1.98
CA GLY A 3 -13.17 0.75 -3.22
C GLY A 3 -12.46 -0.30 -4.09
N ARG A 4 -12.12 0.08 -5.33
CA ARG A 4 -11.26 -0.76 -6.18
C ARG A 4 -9.83 -0.75 -5.63
N CYS A 5 -9.17 -1.91 -5.69
CA CYS A 5 -7.77 -2.05 -5.35
C CYS A 5 -7.07 -2.90 -6.40
N PHE A 6 -5.80 -2.60 -6.67
CA PHE A 6 -4.96 -3.40 -7.55
C PHE A 6 -3.60 -3.65 -6.90
N LEU A 7 -3.04 -4.84 -7.16
CA LEU A 7 -1.73 -5.26 -6.69
C LEU A 7 -0.85 -5.50 -7.91
N THR A 8 0.25 -4.77 -7.99
CA THR A 8 1.30 -4.98 -8.99
C THR A 8 2.53 -5.48 -8.26
N ARG A 9 3.06 -6.65 -8.67
CA ARG A 9 4.28 -7.23 -8.09
C ARG A 9 5.36 -7.31 -9.15
N TYR A 10 6.57 -6.90 -8.79
CA TYR A 10 7.77 -7.06 -9.58
C TYR A 10 8.88 -7.68 -8.72
N ALA A 11 9.21 -8.96 -9.00
CA ALA A 11 10.11 -9.77 -8.19
C ALA A 11 9.72 -9.75 -6.69
N ASP A 12 10.57 -9.19 -5.84
CA ASP A 12 10.38 -9.09 -4.38
C ASP A 12 9.64 -7.80 -3.97
N ASP A 13 9.51 -6.81 -4.86
CA ASP A 13 8.82 -5.55 -4.59
C ASP A 13 7.37 -5.60 -5.09
N PHE A 14 6.46 -4.94 -4.37
CA PHE A 14 5.05 -4.83 -4.76
C PHE A 14 4.50 -3.44 -4.46
N VAL A 15 3.57 -2.99 -5.30
CA VAL A 15 2.83 -1.74 -5.19
C VAL A 15 1.35 -2.08 -5.11
N ILE A 16 0.65 -1.49 -4.14
CA ILE A 16 -0.80 -1.66 -4.00
C ILE A 16 -1.46 -0.29 -4.17
N GLY A 17 -2.31 -0.18 -5.18
CA GLY A 17 -3.13 0.99 -5.39
C GLY A 17 -4.50 0.81 -4.73
N PHE A 18 -4.96 1.83 -4.02
CA PHE A 18 -6.27 1.87 -3.39
C PHE A 18 -7.05 3.09 -3.86
N GLU A 19 -8.33 2.89 -4.14
CA GLU A 19 -9.27 3.99 -4.42
C GLU A 19 -9.62 4.77 -3.14
N LEU A 20 -9.57 4.11 -1.97
CA LEU A 20 -9.90 4.70 -0.68
C LEU A 20 -8.72 4.62 0.29
N GLU A 21 -8.38 5.75 0.91
CA GLU A 21 -7.35 5.84 1.95
C GLU A 21 -7.65 4.91 3.15
N SER A 22 -8.93 4.71 3.48
CA SER A 22 -9.37 3.81 4.54
C SER A 22 -9.01 2.35 4.27
N ASP A 23 -9.09 1.91 3.00
CA ASP A 23 -8.66 0.58 2.58
C ASP A 23 -7.11 0.47 2.58
N ALA A 24 -6.41 1.55 2.21
CA ALA A 24 -4.94 1.61 2.27
C ALA A 24 -4.40 1.48 3.71
N ARG A 25 -4.95 2.25 4.65
CA ARG A 25 -4.61 2.17 6.09
C ARG A 25 -4.85 0.78 6.65
N ARG A 26 -6.02 0.19 6.35
CA ARG A 26 -6.37 -1.15 6.82
C ARG A 26 -5.39 -2.20 6.29
N ILE A 27 -4.93 -2.07 5.04
CA ILE A 27 -3.92 -2.96 4.46
C ILE A 27 -2.56 -2.76 5.09
N MET A 28 -2.17 -1.53 5.39
CA MET A 28 -0.93 -1.22 6.09
C MET A 28 -0.85 -1.90 7.47
N ASP A 29 -1.98 -2.02 8.19
CA ASP A 29 -2.04 -2.71 9.48
C ASP A 29 -2.01 -4.26 9.38
N VAL A 30 -2.51 -4.84 8.27
CA VAL A 30 -2.57 -6.30 8.10
C VAL A 30 -1.40 -6.89 7.31
N LEU A 31 -0.71 -6.08 6.50
CA LEU A 31 0.44 -6.49 5.70
C LEU A 31 1.57 -7.07 6.57
N PRO A 32 2.04 -6.39 7.64
CA PRO A 32 3.10 -6.91 8.49
C PRO A 32 2.74 -8.27 9.09
N LYS A 33 1.51 -8.41 9.60
CA LYS A 33 1.01 -9.67 10.19
C LYS A 33 0.95 -10.82 9.19
N ARG A 34 0.64 -10.53 7.92
CA ARG A 34 0.68 -11.55 6.86
C ARG A 34 2.10 -11.93 6.51
N PHE A 35 2.99 -10.96 6.38
CA PHE A 35 4.38 -11.19 6.03
C PHE A 35 5.13 -11.97 7.12
N GLU A 36 4.88 -11.67 8.41
CA GLU A 36 5.39 -12.45 9.54
C GLU A 36 4.99 -13.93 9.46
N ARG A 37 3.75 -14.22 9.05
CA ARG A 37 3.28 -15.60 8.85
C ARG A 37 4.05 -16.35 7.76
N PHE A 38 4.61 -15.65 6.79
CA PHE A 38 5.45 -16.22 5.72
C PHE A 38 6.95 -16.14 6.04
N GLY A 39 7.32 -15.71 7.26
CA GLY A 39 8.73 -15.57 7.66
C GLY A 39 9.45 -14.40 6.98
N LEU A 40 8.70 -13.44 6.41
CA LEU A 40 9.22 -12.26 5.76
C LEU A 40 9.06 -11.05 6.68
N THR A 41 10.13 -10.29 6.89
CA THR A 41 10.08 -9.06 7.69
C THR A 41 9.91 -7.87 6.76
N ILE A 42 8.73 -7.24 6.77
CA ILE A 42 8.55 -5.94 6.12
C ILE A 42 9.28 -4.89 6.97
N HIS A 43 10.24 -4.19 6.38
CA HIS A 43 10.81 -3.00 7.00
C HIS A 43 9.76 -1.88 7.01
N PRO A 44 9.29 -1.43 8.19
CA PRO A 44 8.22 -0.43 8.31
C PRO A 44 8.62 0.94 7.72
N THR A 45 9.90 1.17 7.48
CA THR A 45 10.46 2.40 6.89
C THR A 45 10.49 2.40 5.37
N LYS A 46 10.36 1.25 4.68
CA LYS A 46 10.38 1.19 3.20
C LYS A 46 8.96 1.31 2.60
N THR A 47 7.91 1.15 3.41
CA THR A 47 6.53 1.26 2.96
C THR A 47 6.00 2.67 3.17
N CYS A 48 6.05 3.49 2.12
CA CYS A 48 5.44 4.83 2.12
C CYS A 48 4.05 4.77 1.49
N LEU A 49 3.06 5.38 2.14
CA LEU A 49 1.76 5.65 1.52
C LEU A 49 1.89 6.95 0.74
N VAL A 50 1.84 6.86 -0.59
CA VAL A 50 1.95 8.02 -1.48
C VAL A 50 0.56 8.34 -1.99
N ASP A 51 0.10 9.57 -1.74
CA ASP A 51 -1.16 10.05 -2.31
C ASP A 51 -0.93 10.47 -3.76
N PHE A 52 -1.61 9.80 -4.69
CA PHE A 52 -1.47 10.02 -6.13
C PHE A 52 -2.54 11.03 -6.58
N GLN A 53 -2.41 12.27 -6.14
CA GLN A 53 -3.28 13.36 -6.58
C GLN A 53 -2.65 14.09 -7.78
N PRO A 54 -3.47 14.59 -8.73
CA PRO A 54 -2.96 15.52 -9.74
C PRO A 54 -2.27 16.69 -9.02
N PRO A 55 -1.14 17.20 -9.53
CA PRO A 55 -0.53 18.40 -8.97
C PRO A 55 -1.59 19.50 -8.95
N GLU A 56 -1.72 20.20 -7.82
CA GLU A 56 -2.60 21.37 -7.73
C GLU A 56 -2.25 22.28 -8.90
N LYS A 57 -3.25 22.61 -9.73
CA LYS A 57 -3.08 23.63 -10.76
C LYS A 57 -2.73 24.91 -10.02
N GLY A 58 -1.45 25.29 -10.07
CA GLY A 58 -0.98 26.58 -9.58
C GLY A 58 -1.89 27.67 -10.14
N SER A 59 -2.46 28.46 -9.24
CA SER A 59 -3.20 29.68 -9.58
C SER A 59 -2.24 30.77 -10.05
#